data_AF-A0A832U702-F1
#
_entry.id   AF-A0A832U702-F1
#
_cell.length_a   1.000
_cell.length_b   1.000
_cell.length_c   1.000
_cell.angle_alpha   90.00
_cell.angle_beta   90.00
_cell.angle_gamma   90.00
#
_symmetry.space_group_name_H-M   'P 1'
#
loop_
_entity.id
_entity.type
_entity.pdbx_description
1 polymer ?
#
loop_
_entity_poly.entity_id
_entity_poly.type
_entity_poly.pdbx_seq_one_letter_code
_entity_poly.pdbx_strand_id
1 'polypeptide(L)'
;MGESQEIELKGHIIDSGIMTQLFDRVMDMGGNFEILVFDIGKKKTDPSYARLRINASTSAKLHSILSELHRLGARPVEVKDILLVAADADRHVPRGFYTTSNHPTQVKYGGEWIDVGAIEMDFLIVVDPVKKTAMARALGKIKKGDLIVVGEQGVSVIYPARPREQSTFEFMHGTVSSERPSETLIANIAKEILEIRKKGGKIAVVGGPAIIHTGADKALAGMI
;
A
#
# COMPACT_ATOMS: atom_id res chain seq x y z
N MET A 1 -32.26 -2.54 -4.08
CA MET A 1 -31.53 -1.29 -4.36
C MET A 1 -30.09 -1.69 -4.66
N GLY A 2 -29.58 -1.39 -5.85
CA GLY A 2 -28.20 -1.71 -6.21
C GLY A 2 -27.23 -0.69 -5.59
N GLU A 3 -26.01 -1.13 -5.33
CA GLU A 3 -24.93 -0.28 -4.86
C GLU A 3 -24.10 0.19 -6.06
N SER A 4 -23.54 1.40 -5.99
CA SER A 4 -22.73 1.95 -7.07
C SER A 4 -21.55 2.77 -6.56
N GLN A 5 -20.43 2.69 -7.27
CA GLN A 5 -19.24 3.51 -6.97
C GLN A 5 -18.56 3.97 -8.26
N GLU A 6 -18.13 5.22 -8.29
CA GLU A 6 -17.36 5.76 -9.40
C GLU A 6 -15.86 5.48 -9.24
N ILE A 7 -15.24 5.06 -10.33
CA ILE A 7 -13.82 4.82 -10.47
C ILE A 7 -13.24 5.64 -11.62
N GLU A 8 -11.94 5.87 -11.56
CA GLU A 8 -11.16 6.47 -12.62
C GLU A 8 -9.92 5.63 -12.95
N LEU A 9 -9.50 5.77 -14.20
CA LEU A 9 -8.34 5.15 -14.80
C LEU A 9 -7.57 6.22 -15.58
N LYS A 10 -6.25 6.24 -15.46
CA LYS A 10 -5.39 7.17 -16.18
C LYS A 10 -4.13 6.48 -16.68
N GLY A 11 -3.77 6.74 -17.94
CA GLY A 11 -2.55 6.22 -18.56
C GLY A 11 -2.82 5.67 -19.95
N HIS A 12 -1.97 4.75 -20.40
CA HIS A 12 -2.08 4.02 -21.67
C HIS A 12 -3.16 2.93 -21.63
N ILE A 13 -4.38 3.29 -21.21
CA ILE A 13 -5.43 2.32 -20.82
C ILE A 13 -6.12 1.63 -22.00
N ILE A 14 -5.97 2.17 -23.22
CA ILE A 14 -6.51 1.60 -24.46
C ILE A 14 -5.50 0.63 -25.08
N ASP A 15 -4.29 1.13 -25.34
CA ASP A 15 -3.21 0.41 -26.02
C ASP A 15 -2.65 -0.75 -25.18
N SER A 16 -2.70 -0.65 -23.85
CA SER A 16 -2.39 -1.77 -22.95
C SER A 16 -3.53 -2.79 -22.81
N GLY A 17 -4.72 -2.52 -23.36
CA GLY A 17 -5.90 -3.39 -23.22
C GLY A 17 -6.52 -3.40 -21.83
N ILE A 18 -6.09 -2.52 -20.91
CA ILE A 18 -6.62 -2.44 -19.53
C ILE A 18 -8.13 -2.20 -19.53
N MET A 19 -8.64 -1.35 -20.43
CA MET A 19 -10.08 -1.08 -20.51
C MET A 19 -10.89 -2.33 -20.85
N THR A 20 -10.45 -3.12 -21.81
CA THR A 20 -11.12 -4.37 -22.19
C THR A 20 -11.12 -5.35 -21.02
N GLN A 21 -9.97 -5.54 -20.38
CA GLN A 21 -9.85 -6.41 -19.20
C GLN A 21 -10.74 -5.95 -18.04
N LEU A 22 -10.86 -4.63 -17.84
CA LEU A 22 -11.75 -4.07 -16.83
C LEU A 22 -13.21 -4.42 -17.13
N PHE A 23 -13.68 -4.20 -18.36
CA PHE A 23 -15.05 -4.52 -18.74
C PHE A 23 -15.36 -6.00 -18.58
N ASP A 24 -14.48 -6.86 -19.07
CA ASP A 24 -14.62 -8.32 -18.96
C ASP A 24 -14.71 -8.72 -17.48
N ARG A 25 -13.83 -8.18 -16.62
CA ARG A 25 -13.84 -8.49 -15.19
C ARG A 25 -15.14 -8.06 -14.50
N VAL A 26 -15.67 -6.89 -14.82
CA VAL A 26 -16.96 -6.43 -14.28
C VAL A 26 -18.09 -7.36 -14.71
N MET A 27 -18.15 -7.72 -15.99
CA MET A 27 -19.21 -8.57 -16.57
C MET A 27 -19.13 -10.01 -16.05
N ASP A 28 -17.94 -10.60 -15.97
CA ASP A 28 -17.70 -11.96 -15.45
C ASP A 28 -18.14 -12.08 -13.99
N MET A 29 -17.93 -11.03 -13.21
CA MET A 29 -18.37 -10.97 -11.83
C MET A 29 -19.85 -10.61 -11.71
N GLY A 30 -20.57 -10.39 -12.81
CA GLY A 30 -21.99 -10.03 -12.85
C GLY A 30 -22.28 -8.67 -12.23
N GLY A 31 -21.37 -7.72 -12.38
CA GLY A 31 -21.61 -6.30 -12.20
C GLY A 31 -22.04 -5.64 -13.51
N ASN A 32 -22.34 -4.36 -13.44
CA ASN A 32 -22.59 -3.51 -14.61
C ASN A 32 -21.72 -2.25 -14.53
N PHE A 33 -21.53 -1.57 -15.65
CA PHE A 33 -20.79 -0.32 -15.70
C PHE A 33 -21.45 0.73 -16.58
N GLU A 34 -21.21 1.99 -16.27
CA GLU A 34 -21.59 3.16 -17.06
C GLU A 34 -20.34 4.02 -17.26
N ILE A 35 -20.02 4.38 -18.51
CA ILE A 35 -18.90 5.27 -18.81
C ILE A 35 -19.40 6.71 -18.64
N LEU A 36 -18.83 7.44 -17.70
CA LEU A 36 -19.19 8.83 -17.41
C LEU A 36 -18.34 9.81 -18.21
N VAL A 37 -17.03 9.54 -18.28
CA VAL A 37 -16.06 10.36 -19.03
C VAL A 37 -15.09 9.44 -19.75
N PHE A 38 -14.76 9.78 -20.99
CA PHE A 38 -13.75 9.04 -21.76
C PHE A 38 -12.94 10.00 -22.64
N ASP A 39 -11.72 10.30 -22.19
CA ASP A 39 -10.80 11.17 -22.90
C ASP A 39 -9.65 10.33 -23.48
N ILE A 40 -9.55 10.34 -24.81
CA ILE A 40 -8.55 9.56 -25.54
C ILE A 40 -7.33 10.42 -25.85
N GLY A 41 -6.14 9.95 -25.45
CA GLY A 41 -4.87 10.55 -25.85
C GLY A 41 -4.73 10.59 -27.38
N LYS A 42 -4.36 11.74 -27.94
CA LYS A 42 -4.33 11.94 -29.40
C LYS A 42 -3.08 11.38 -30.05
N LYS A 43 -1.98 11.28 -29.31
CA LYS A 43 -0.70 10.73 -29.75
C LYS A 43 -0.35 9.48 -28.95
N LYS A 44 0.58 8.67 -29.49
CA LYS A 44 1.04 7.41 -28.87
C LYS A 44 1.50 7.56 -27.41
N THR A 45 2.06 8.71 -27.04
CA THR A 45 2.58 8.99 -25.69
C THR A 45 1.57 9.70 -24.80
N ASP A 46 0.43 10.14 -25.34
CA ASP A 46 -0.55 10.89 -24.58
C ASP A 46 -1.36 9.91 -23.72
N PRO A 47 -1.47 10.13 -22.41
CA PRO A 47 -2.29 9.28 -21.56
C PRO A 47 -3.78 9.51 -21.87
N SER A 48 -4.55 8.43 -21.86
CA SER A 48 -6.01 8.46 -21.86
C SER A 48 -6.54 8.48 -20.43
N TYR A 49 -7.74 9.02 -20.24
CA TYR A 49 -8.45 9.06 -18.98
C TYR A 49 -9.86 8.48 -19.15
N ALA A 50 -10.31 7.69 -18.19
CA ALA A 50 -11.66 7.17 -18.17
C ALA A 50 -12.23 7.28 -16.77
N ARG A 51 -13.49 7.71 -16.67
CA ARG A 51 -14.30 7.67 -15.46
C ARG A 51 -15.50 6.78 -15.68
N LEU A 52 -15.71 5.83 -14.79
CA LEU A 52 -16.78 4.85 -14.89
C LEU A 52 -17.53 4.74 -13.57
N ARG A 53 -18.84 4.53 -13.64
CA ARG A 53 -19.64 4.08 -12.50
C ARG A 53 -19.80 2.57 -12.57
N ILE A 54 -19.47 1.88 -11.49
CA ILE A 54 -19.65 0.43 -11.36
C ILE A 54 -20.86 0.17 -10.47
N ASN A 55 -21.75 -0.70 -10.92
CA ASN A 55 -22.98 -1.07 -10.23
C ASN A 55 -22.98 -2.56 -9.90
N ALA A 56 -23.45 -2.92 -8.71
CA ALA A 56 -23.69 -4.31 -8.33
C ALA A 56 -24.98 -4.47 -7.53
N SER A 57 -25.50 -5.70 -7.48
CA SER A 57 -26.73 -6.02 -6.76
C SER A 57 -26.59 -5.90 -5.23
N THR A 58 -25.38 -6.04 -4.69
CA THR A 58 -25.10 -5.96 -3.25
C THR A 58 -23.77 -5.25 -2.96
N SER A 59 -23.63 -4.69 -1.75
CA SER A 59 -22.39 -4.02 -1.29
C SER A 59 -21.19 -4.98 -1.28
N ALA A 60 -21.36 -6.21 -0.79
CA ALA A 60 -20.31 -7.22 -0.79
C ALA A 60 -19.81 -7.54 -2.20
N LYS A 61 -20.73 -7.64 -3.17
CA LYS A 61 -20.39 -7.91 -4.57
C LYS A 61 -19.67 -6.73 -5.22
N LEU A 62 -20.14 -5.50 -4.95
CA LEU A 62 -19.47 -4.29 -5.39
C LEU A 62 -18.03 -4.22 -4.87
N HIS A 63 -17.82 -4.52 -3.58
CA HIS A 63 -16.51 -4.51 -2.96
C HIS A 63 -15.55 -5.52 -3.61
N SER A 64 -16.02 -6.75 -3.88
CA SER A 64 -15.24 -7.75 -4.60
C SER A 64 -14.85 -7.30 -6.01
N ILE A 65 -15.79 -6.71 -6.77
CA ILE A 65 -15.50 -6.17 -8.11
C ILE A 65 -14.46 -5.06 -8.01
N LEU A 66 -14.66 -4.07 -7.15
CA LEU A 66 -13.73 -2.95 -6.98
C LEU A 66 -12.32 -3.41 -6.59
N SER A 67 -12.20 -4.45 -5.77
CA SER A 67 -10.91 -5.05 -5.41
C SER A 67 -10.15 -5.58 -6.64
N GLU A 68 -10.85 -6.21 -7.58
CA GLU A 68 -10.26 -6.65 -8.85
C GLU A 68 -9.88 -5.47 -9.75
N LEU A 69 -10.75 -4.48 -9.86
CA LEU A 69 -10.49 -3.31 -10.70
C LEU A 69 -9.31 -2.49 -10.20
N HIS A 70 -9.11 -2.45 -8.88
CA HIS A 70 -7.96 -1.82 -8.27
C HIS A 70 -6.64 -2.47 -8.71
N ARG A 71 -6.60 -3.80 -8.92
CA ARG A 71 -5.43 -4.50 -9.49
C ARG A 71 -5.12 -4.09 -10.91
N LEU A 72 -6.14 -3.70 -11.68
CA LEU A 72 -6.03 -3.17 -13.04
C LEU A 72 -5.70 -1.67 -13.08
N GLY A 73 -5.50 -1.04 -11.91
CA GLY A 73 -5.13 0.36 -11.77
C GLY A 73 -6.30 1.33 -11.62
N ALA A 74 -7.54 0.84 -11.47
CA ALA A 74 -8.69 1.69 -11.22
C ALA A 74 -8.67 2.25 -9.79
N ARG A 75 -9.09 3.51 -9.64
CA ARG A 75 -9.13 4.20 -8.34
C ARG A 75 -10.50 4.83 -8.12
N PRO A 76 -11.04 4.88 -6.90
CA PRO A 76 -12.29 5.60 -6.65
C PRO A 76 -12.17 7.10 -7.02
N VAL A 77 -13.17 7.67 -7.71
CA VAL A 77 -13.21 9.11 -8.05
C VAL A 77 -13.35 9.96 -6.79
N GLU A 78 -14.24 9.51 -5.91
CA GLU A 78 -14.46 10.14 -4.62
C GLU A 78 -14.07 9.16 -3.53
N VAL A 79 -12.85 9.31 -3.03
CA VAL A 79 -12.47 8.67 -1.77
C VAL A 79 -13.20 9.40 -0.66
N LYS A 80 -14.10 8.70 0.04
CA LYS A 80 -14.77 9.25 1.22
C LYS A 80 -13.74 9.42 2.35
N ASP A 81 -14.01 10.36 3.25
CA ASP A 81 -13.17 10.57 4.43
C ASP A 81 -13.19 9.34 5.35
N ILE A 82 -12.14 9.20 6.14
CA ILE A 82 -12.01 8.18 7.19
C ILE A 82 -13.14 8.30 8.21
N LEU A 83 -13.55 7.15 8.73
CA LEU A 83 -14.44 7.08 9.88
C LEU A 83 -13.61 7.10 11.16
N LEU A 84 -13.98 7.97 12.09
CA LEU A 84 -13.32 8.11 13.39
C LEU A 84 -14.27 7.69 14.51
N VAL A 85 -13.77 6.87 15.42
CA VAL A 85 -14.49 6.49 16.64
C VAL A 85 -13.58 6.73 17.83
N ALA A 86 -14.13 7.36 18.87
CA ALA A 86 -13.39 7.63 20.10
C ALA A 86 -13.16 6.32 20.88
N ALA A 87 -11.95 6.16 21.42
CA ALA A 87 -11.68 5.14 22.43
C ALA A 87 -12.53 5.42 23.70
N ASP A 88 -13.24 4.41 24.18
CA ASP A 88 -14.08 4.46 25.39
C ASP A 88 -13.27 4.39 26.70
N ALA A 89 -12.07 3.80 26.67
CA ALA A 89 -11.14 3.69 27.79
C ALA A 89 -9.67 3.65 27.33
N ASP A 90 -8.75 3.86 28.29
CA ASP A 90 -7.32 3.68 28.04
C ASP A 90 -7.02 2.26 27.56
N ARG A 91 -6.21 2.13 26.50
CA ARG A 91 -5.83 0.86 25.85
C ARG A 91 -7.01 0.04 25.28
N HIS A 92 -8.20 0.61 25.18
CA HIS A 92 -9.33 0.00 24.50
C HIS A 92 -9.56 0.67 23.15
N VAL A 93 -9.97 -0.10 22.15
CA VAL A 93 -10.06 0.36 20.76
C VAL A 93 -11.40 -0.03 20.16
N PRO A 94 -11.98 0.82 19.30
CA PRO A 94 -13.29 0.58 18.72
C PRO A 94 -13.27 -0.66 17.81
N ARG A 95 -14.38 -1.38 17.77
CA ARG A 95 -14.52 -2.53 16.86
C ARG A 95 -14.35 -2.07 15.40
N GLY A 96 -13.56 -2.84 14.65
CA GLY A 96 -13.27 -2.53 13.24
C GLY A 96 -12.20 -1.46 13.03
N PHE A 97 -11.35 -1.22 14.03
CA PHE A 97 -10.18 -0.35 13.88
C PHE A 97 -9.28 -0.81 12.72
N TYR A 98 -8.71 0.17 12.01
CA TYR A 98 -7.70 -0.10 10.98
C TYR A 98 -6.34 -0.38 11.64
N THR A 99 -5.60 -1.34 11.07
CA THR A 99 -4.25 -1.69 11.52
C THR A 99 -3.24 -1.38 10.43
N THR A 100 -2.18 -0.64 10.77
CA THR A 100 -1.17 -0.20 9.81
C THR A 100 -0.25 -1.32 9.34
N SER A 101 0.21 -1.19 8.10
CA SER A 101 1.39 -1.93 7.59
C SER A 101 2.68 -1.18 7.94
N ASN A 102 3.82 -1.66 7.45
CA ASN A 102 5.11 -0.95 7.51
C ASN A 102 5.29 0.11 6.40
N HIS A 103 4.32 0.29 5.50
CA HIS A 103 4.42 1.22 4.38
C HIS A 103 3.84 2.61 4.70
N PRO A 104 4.41 3.68 4.10
CA PRO A 104 3.85 5.02 4.23
C PRO A 104 2.36 5.04 3.90
N THR A 105 1.57 5.67 4.76
CA THR A 105 0.12 5.65 4.68
C THR A 105 -0.43 7.08 4.79
N GLN A 106 -1.46 7.38 4.02
CA GLN A 106 -2.22 8.62 4.09
C GLN A 106 -3.65 8.32 4.48
N VAL A 107 -4.27 9.27 5.19
CA VAL A 107 -5.69 9.22 5.54
C VAL A 107 -6.41 10.47 5.03
N LYS A 108 -7.61 10.30 4.49
CA LYS A 108 -8.42 11.42 4.00
C LYS A 108 -9.36 11.89 5.11
N TYR A 109 -9.28 13.15 5.51
CA TYR A 109 -10.11 13.73 6.58
C TYR A 109 -10.43 15.19 6.28
N GLY A 110 -11.71 15.55 6.32
CA GLY A 110 -12.18 16.89 5.96
C GLY A 110 -11.91 17.22 4.49
N GLY A 111 -11.96 16.22 3.61
CA GLY A 111 -11.65 16.36 2.19
C GLY A 111 -10.16 16.42 1.83
N GLU A 112 -9.26 16.46 2.81
CA GLU A 112 -7.80 16.58 2.62
C GLU A 112 -7.07 15.28 2.95
N TRP A 113 -6.01 14.98 2.21
CA TRP A 113 -5.11 13.86 2.53
C TRP A 113 -4.06 14.29 3.56
N ILE A 114 -3.95 13.51 4.63
CA ILE A 114 -3.04 13.74 5.74
C ILE A 114 -2.07 12.54 5.80
N ASP A 115 -0.77 12.82 5.78
CA ASP A 115 0.25 11.80 6.01
C ASP A 115 0.19 11.27 7.45
N VAL A 116 0.21 9.95 7.60
CA VAL A 116 0.28 9.32 8.91
C VAL A 116 1.73 9.30 9.37
N GLY A 117 2.01 10.02 10.45
CA GLY A 117 3.34 10.04 11.06
C GLY A 117 3.65 8.77 11.86
N ALA A 118 4.94 8.51 12.08
CA ALA A 118 5.45 7.42 12.91
C ALA A 118 4.93 6.01 12.52
N ILE A 119 4.77 5.77 11.21
CA ILE A 119 4.32 4.47 10.69
C ILE A 119 5.17 3.32 11.21
N GLU A 120 4.48 2.35 11.77
CA GLU A 120 4.99 1.05 12.20
C GLU A 120 3.90 0.02 11.94
N MET A 121 4.27 -1.23 11.70
CA MET A 121 3.30 -2.30 11.50
C MET A 121 2.55 -2.60 12.80
N ASP A 122 1.30 -3.06 12.69
CA ASP A 122 0.46 -3.46 13.82
C ASP A 122 0.08 -2.32 14.78
N PHE A 123 0.07 -1.08 14.29
CA PHE A 123 -0.33 0.11 15.05
C PHE A 123 -1.71 0.62 14.63
N LEU A 124 -2.32 1.44 15.47
CA LEU A 124 -3.58 2.13 15.19
C LEU A 124 -3.32 3.54 14.68
N ILE A 125 -4.18 4.07 13.82
CA ILE A 125 -4.10 5.46 13.36
C ILE A 125 -4.98 6.33 14.27
N VAL A 126 -4.35 7.25 15.00
CA VAL A 126 -5.03 8.27 15.81
C VAL A 126 -5.00 9.60 15.07
N VAL A 127 -6.15 10.26 14.99
CA VAL A 127 -6.32 11.54 14.30
C VAL A 127 -6.62 12.64 15.31
N ASP A 128 -5.97 13.79 15.15
CA ASP A 128 -6.29 15.04 15.84
C ASP A 128 -7.07 15.95 14.86
N PRO A 129 -8.41 16.06 14.99
CA PRO A 129 -9.23 16.90 14.12
C PRO A 129 -8.88 18.38 14.14
N VAL A 130 -8.41 18.89 15.27
CA VAL A 130 -8.15 20.32 15.46
C VAL A 130 -6.87 20.71 14.73
N LYS A 131 -5.85 19.86 14.81
CA LYS A 131 -4.56 20.08 14.13
C LYS A 131 -4.53 19.50 12.71
N LYS A 132 -5.51 18.70 12.32
CA LYS A 132 -5.53 17.91 11.07
C LYS A 132 -4.25 17.09 10.90
N THR A 133 -3.89 16.34 11.94
CA THR A 133 -2.71 15.45 11.92
C THR A 133 -3.10 14.03 12.24
N ALA A 134 -2.43 13.05 11.64
CA ALA A 134 -2.59 11.63 11.92
C ALA A 134 -1.27 11.01 12.38
N MET A 135 -1.31 10.14 13.37
CA MET A 135 -0.14 9.41 13.86
C MET A 135 -0.47 7.95 14.13
N ALA A 136 0.46 7.06 13.78
CA ALA A 136 0.39 5.67 14.20
C ALA A 136 0.77 5.55 15.70
N ARG A 137 -0.01 4.77 16.45
CA ARG A 137 0.15 4.59 17.89
C ARG A 137 -0.11 3.13 18.28
N ALA A 138 0.82 2.55 19.04
CA ALA A 138 0.66 1.22 19.61
C ALA A 138 -0.56 1.15 20.56
N LEU A 139 -1.23 0.01 20.60
CA LEU A 139 -2.41 -0.23 21.46
C LEU A 139 -2.19 0.19 22.92
N GLY A 140 -1.03 -0.14 23.49
CA GLY A 140 -0.69 0.18 24.89
C GLY A 140 -0.58 1.67 25.20
N LYS A 141 -0.50 2.53 24.18
CA LYS A 141 -0.40 3.99 24.29
C LYS A 141 -1.72 4.72 24.00
N ILE A 142 -2.77 4.00 23.60
CA ILE A 142 -4.10 4.59 23.35
C ILE A 142 -4.70 5.12 24.65
N LYS A 143 -5.28 6.31 24.58
CA LYS A 143 -5.97 7.00 25.69
C LYS A 143 -7.45 7.11 25.42
N LYS A 144 -8.25 7.10 26.48
CA LYS A 144 -9.68 7.39 26.40
C LYS A 144 -9.91 8.71 25.65
N GLY A 145 -10.80 8.69 24.66
CA GLY A 145 -11.12 9.83 23.82
C GLY A 145 -10.25 10.01 22.58
N ASP A 146 -9.15 9.24 22.42
CA ASP A 146 -8.39 9.21 21.17
C ASP A 146 -9.33 8.84 20.01
N LEU A 147 -9.32 9.63 18.94
CA LEU A 147 -10.12 9.36 17.74
C LEU A 147 -9.34 8.43 16.80
N ILE A 148 -9.84 7.21 16.67
CA ILE A 148 -9.17 6.12 15.97
C ILE A 148 -9.88 5.87 14.64
N VAL A 149 -9.09 5.65 13.60
CA VAL A 149 -9.60 5.26 12.27
C VAL A 149 -10.21 3.85 12.32
N VAL A 150 -11.44 3.73 11.83
CA VAL A 150 -12.13 2.44 11.66
C VAL A 150 -12.45 2.17 10.19
N GLY A 151 -12.34 0.91 9.79
CA GLY A 151 -12.48 0.47 8.40
C GLY A 151 -11.34 0.94 7.50
N GLU A 152 -11.47 0.65 6.20
CA GLU A 152 -10.43 0.95 5.20
C GLU A 152 -10.76 2.20 4.37
N GLN A 153 -11.98 2.74 4.52
CA GLN A 153 -12.42 3.92 3.81
C GLN A 153 -11.53 5.12 4.13
N GLY A 154 -11.06 5.82 3.10
CA GLY A 154 -10.21 7.01 3.28
C GLY A 154 -8.76 6.69 3.64
N VAL A 155 -8.33 5.42 3.65
CA VAL A 155 -6.95 5.03 3.90
C VAL A 155 -6.25 4.70 2.57
N SER A 156 -5.06 5.25 2.35
CA SER A 156 -4.24 5.03 1.15
C SER A 156 -2.84 4.60 1.55
N VAL A 157 -2.45 3.38 1.19
CA VAL A 157 -1.10 2.84 1.45
C VAL A 157 -0.23 3.06 0.21
N ILE A 158 0.89 3.76 0.40
CA ILE A 158 1.84 4.08 -0.67
C ILE A 158 2.90 2.96 -0.71
N TYR A 159 2.70 2.01 -1.61
CA TYR A 159 3.68 0.96 -1.86
C TYR A 159 4.87 1.49 -2.66
N PRO A 160 6.10 1.00 -2.39
CA PRO A 160 7.24 1.28 -3.24
C PRO A 160 6.98 0.78 -4.67
N ALA A 161 7.49 1.51 -5.66
CA ALA A 161 7.34 1.13 -7.06
C ALA A 161 7.95 -0.27 -7.28
N ARG A 162 7.16 -1.21 -7.82
CA ARG A 162 7.68 -2.52 -8.22
C ARG A 162 8.62 -2.35 -9.41
N PRO A 163 9.75 -3.09 -9.46
CA PRO A 163 10.57 -3.17 -10.66
C PRO A 163 9.71 -3.62 -11.85
N ARG A 164 9.82 -2.91 -12.98
CA ARG A 164 9.01 -3.18 -14.19
C ARG A 164 9.54 -4.33 -15.04
N GLU A 165 10.70 -4.88 -14.70
CA GLU A 165 11.26 -6.05 -15.38
C GLU A 165 10.72 -7.32 -14.72
N GLN A 166 9.66 -7.88 -15.29
CA GLN A 166 9.35 -9.30 -15.13
C GLN A 166 9.89 -10.02 -16.35
N SER A 167 10.93 -10.82 -16.19
CA SER A 167 11.26 -11.85 -17.17
C SER A 167 10.11 -12.86 -17.19
N THR A 168 9.63 -13.19 -18.40
CA THR A 168 8.52 -14.12 -18.65
C THR A 168 8.82 -15.56 -18.21
N PHE A 169 10.07 -15.84 -17.80
CA PHE A 169 10.53 -17.14 -17.34
C PHE A 169 11.73 -16.99 -16.37
N GLU A 170 11.58 -17.41 -15.11
CA GLU A 170 12.68 -17.47 -14.16
C GLU A 170 12.56 -18.69 -13.24
N PHE A 171 13.66 -19.43 -13.06
CA PHE A 171 13.78 -20.49 -12.07
C PHE A 171 14.38 -19.93 -10.76
N MET A 172 13.94 -20.43 -9.59
CA MET A 172 14.44 -20.08 -8.24
C MET A 172 14.09 -18.68 -7.68
N HIS A 173 12.91 -18.15 -7.99
CA HIS A 173 12.44 -16.85 -7.47
C HIS A 173 11.97 -16.85 -5.99
N GLY A 174 12.00 -18.01 -5.31
CA GLY A 174 11.64 -18.13 -3.89
C GLY A 174 12.58 -17.32 -3.00
N THR A 175 12.06 -16.56 -2.04
CA THR A 175 12.80 -15.63 -1.16
C THR A 175 13.88 -16.29 -0.30
N VAL A 176 13.82 -17.62 -0.12
CA VAL A 176 14.78 -18.39 0.66
C VAL A 176 15.23 -19.60 -0.18
N SER A 177 16.51 -19.64 -0.55
CA SER A 177 17.16 -20.81 -1.15
C SER A 177 18.63 -20.85 -0.71
N SER A 178 19.07 -22.03 -0.26
CA SER A 178 20.46 -22.32 0.09
C SER A 178 21.37 -22.49 -1.13
N GLU A 179 20.80 -22.61 -2.34
CA GLU A 179 21.53 -22.82 -3.60
C GLU A 179 21.83 -21.51 -4.34
N ARG A 180 21.52 -20.36 -3.72
CA ARG A 180 21.83 -19.05 -4.32
C ARG A 180 23.35 -18.82 -4.34
N PRO A 181 23.91 -18.25 -5.43
CA PRO A 181 25.32 -17.89 -5.50
C PRO A 181 25.68 -16.89 -4.38
N SER A 182 26.33 -17.39 -3.33
CA SER A 182 26.61 -16.62 -2.11
C SER A 182 27.63 -15.50 -2.36
N GLU A 183 28.66 -15.74 -3.17
CA GLU A 183 29.73 -14.77 -3.43
C GLU A 183 29.25 -13.51 -4.15
N THR A 184 28.45 -13.66 -5.22
CA THR A 184 27.89 -12.53 -5.96
C THR A 184 26.98 -11.68 -5.09
N LEU A 185 26.16 -12.32 -4.24
CA LEU A 185 25.30 -11.60 -3.31
C LEU A 185 26.12 -10.85 -2.25
N ILE A 186 27.15 -11.48 -1.68
CA ILE A 186 28.07 -10.84 -0.72
C ILE A 186 28.75 -9.63 -1.37
N ALA A 187 29.24 -9.74 -2.61
CA ALA A 187 29.88 -8.64 -3.33
C ALA A 187 28.92 -7.46 -3.57
N ASN A 188 27.67 -7.75 -3.93
CA ASN A 188 26.63 -6.72 -4.10
C ASN A 188 26.30 -6.02 -2.79
N ILE A 189 26.12 -6.76 -1.70
CA ILE A 189 25.87 -6.20 -0.36
C ILE A 189 27.06 -5.33 0.08
N ALA A 190 28.29 -5.79 -0.09
CA ALA A 190 29.49 -5.02 0.24
C ALA A 190 29.55 -3.70 -0.54
N LYS A 191 29.24 -3.73 -1.83
CA LYS A 191 29.16 -2.53 -2.68
C LYS A 191 28.10 -1.55 -2.17
N GLU A 192 26.92 -2.03 -1.81
CA GLU A 192 25.83 -1.19 -1.30
C GLU A 192 26.17 -0.55 0.04
N ILE A 193 26.77 -1.31 0.97
CA ILE A 193 27.27 -0.80 2.26
C ILE A 193 28.26 0.36 2.04
N LEU A 194 29.22 0.20 1.12
CA LEU A 194 30.21 1.23 0.81
C LEU A 194 29.57 2.47 0.19
N GLU A 195 28.61 2.30 -0.72
CA GLU A 195 27.89 3.42 -1.34
C GLU A 195 27.02 4.19 -0.34
N ILE A 196 26.32 3.51 0.57
CA ILE A 196 25.55 4.16 1.64
C ILE A 196 26.49 4.97 2.55
N ARG A 197 27.65 4.42 2.93
CA ARG A 197 28.66 5.14 3.73
C ARG A 197 29.19 6.38 3.00
N LYS A 198 29.52 6.28 1.71
CA LYS A 198 29.97 7.44 0.90
C LYS A 198 28.94 8.55 0.85
N LYS A 199 27.65 8.21 0.84
CA LYS A 199 26.52 9.18 0.85
C LYS A 199 26.18 9.70 2.24
N GLY A 200 26.92 9.32 3.29
CA GLY A 200 26.66 9.73 4.67
C GLY A 200 25.42 9.07 5.30
N GLY A 201 24.92 7.96 4.73
CA GLY A 201 23.80 7.20 5.28
C GLY A 201 24.19 6.39 6.51
N LYS A 202 23.18 5.91 7.24
CA LYS A 202 23.36 5.06 8.44
C LYS A 202 23.00 3.61 8.12
N ILE A 203 23.74 2.68 8.69
CA ILE A 203 23.51 1.24 8.57
C ILE A 203 23.37 0.67 9.98
N ALA A 204 22.34 -0.15 10.21
CA ALA A 204 22.11 -0.83 11.47
C ALA A 204 22.29 -2.34 11.29
N VAL A 205 22.87 -3.00 12.29
CA VAL A 205 23.02 -4.46 12.35
C VAL A 205 22.12 -4.99 13.45
N VAL A 206 21.24 -5.93 13.13
CA VAL A 206 20.43 -6.67 14.10
C VAL A 206 21.01 -8.08 14.21
N GLY A 207 21.79 -8.31 15.26
CA GLY A 207 22.53 -9.55 15.46
C GLY A 207 22.01 -10.39 16.62
N GLY A 208 21.96 -11.70 16.43
CA GLY A 208 21.71 -12.68 17.50
C GLY A 208 23.00 -13.38 17.96
N PRO A 209 22.93 -14.20 19.03
CA PRO A 209 24.11 -14.88 19.60
C PRO A 209 24.81 -15.83 18.62
N ALA A 210 24.10 -16.27 17.57
CA ALA A 210 24.66 -17.12 16.51
C ALA A 210 25.90 -16.51 15.85
N ILE A 211 26.06 -15.18 15.79
CA ILE A 211 27.26 -14.53 15.23
C ILE A 211 28.53 -14.97 15.96
N ILE A 212 28.44 -15.12 17.29
CA ILE A 212 29.57 -15.59 18.10
C ILE A 212 29.73 -17.10 17.92
N HIS A 213 28.62 -17.86 17.96
CA HIS A 213 28.66 -19.31 17.86
C HIS A 213 29.21 -19.82 16.51
N THR A 214 29.08 -19.04 15.43
CA THR A 214 29.64 -19.37 14.12
C THR A 214 31.03 -18.80 13.88
N GLY A 215 31.61 -18.06 14.84
CA GLY A 215 32.94 -17.45 14.71
C GLY A 215 33.01 -16.25 13.77
N ALA A 216 31.87 -15.59 13.48
CA ALA A 216 31.81 -14.40 12.63
C ALA A 216 32.05 -13.09 13.42
N ASP A 217 32.35 -13.20 14.71
CA ASP A 217 32.57 -12.10 15.65
C ASP A 217 33.67 -11.14 15.21
N LYS A 218 34.84 -11.65 14.82
CA LYS A 218 35.96 -10.81 14.37
C LYS A 218 35.66 -10.08 13.07
N ALA A 219 34.92 -10.71 12.16
CA ALA A 219 34.54 -10.10 10.90
C ALA A 219 33.55 -8.95 11.13
N LEU A 220 32.54 -9.15 11.97
CA LEU A 220 31.59 -8.10 12.32
C LEU A 220 32.28 -6.96 13.08
N ALA A 221 33.18 -7.27 14.02
CA ALA A 221 33.95 -6.27 14.75
C ALA A 221 34.79 -5.38 13.82
N GLY A 222 35.36 -5.93 12.74
CA GLY A 222 36.08 -5.15 11.74
C GLY A 222 35.22 -4.23 10.88
N MET A 223 33.89 -4.40 10.89
CA MET A 223 32.96 -3.55 10.15
C MET A 223 32.45 -2.34 10.95
N ILE A 224 32.56 -2.37 12.29
CA ILE A 224 32.09 -1.33 13.22
C ILE A 224 33.21 -0.31 13.43
#